data_AF-A0AAD7HGH0-F1
#
_entry.id   AF-A0AAD7HGH0-F1
#
_cell.length_a   1.000
_cell.length_b   1.000
_cell.length_c   1.000
_cell.angle_alpha   90.00
_cell.angle_beta   90.00
_cell.angle_gamma   90.00
#
_symmetry.space_group_name_H-M   'P 1'
#
loop_
_entity.id
_entity.type
_entity.pdbx_description
1 polymer ?
#
loop_
_entity_poly.entity_id
_entity_poly.type
_entity_poly.pdbx_seq_one_letter_code
_entity_poly.pdbx_strand_id
1 'polypeptide(L)'
;PGFPSVTVEAIQADFHAPDFIHNLGRFLQTKGITPRLQPALNTTFPLYKRLFLTLAQIPEVGSASVRDTVRAVRGERSRITAKGIIPAKPGTFDTVLVRVQPREVNDAPTHGLCVARVRAIFRIPDDFGQYPDPVVYVDWFKPLNQPLVGLGMYQVSLSTRNNRQNSSIIPVTDIARS
;
A
#
# COMPACT_ATOMS: atom_id res chain seq x y z
N PRO A 1 -4.34 11.18 -12.55
CA PRO A 1 -3.85 12.36 -11.78
C PRO A 1 -3.17 11.91 -10.47
N GLY A 2 -1.85 12.11 -10.38
CA GLY A 2 -1.05 11.85 -9.16
C GLY A 2 -0.89 13.10 -8.29
N PHE A 3 -0.17 12.96 -7.18
CA PHE A 3 0.38 14.06 -6.40
C PHE A 3 1.88 14.16 -6.77
N PRO A 4 2.28 15.13 -7.60
CA PRO A 4 3.61 15.10 -8.24
C PRO A 4 4.76 15.32 -7.27
N SER A 5 4.50 16.02 -6.17
CA SER A 5 5.50 16.35 -5.16
C SER A 5 4.81 16.40 -3.79
N VAL A 6 5.04 15.39 -2.97
CA VAL A 6 4.51 15.30 -1.59
C VAL A 6 5.70 15.12 -0.65
N THR A 7 5.81 16.00 0.35
CA THR A 7 6.89 15.89 1.34
C THR A 7 6.73 14.63 2.19
N VAL A 8 7.83 14.08 2.69
CA VAL A 8 7.79 12.96 3.63
C VAL A 8 6.96 13.30 4.87
N GLU A 9 7.04 14.53 5.37
CA GLU A 9 6.17 15.01 6.46
C GLU A 9 4.68 14.85 6.12
N ALA A 10 4.25 15.26 4.91
CA ALA A 10 2.87 15.10 4.47
C ALA A 10 2.50 13.63 4.23
N ILE A 11 3.44 12.79 3.79
CA ILE A 11 3.21 11.33 3.68
C ILE A 11 2.96 10.73 5.07
N GLN A 12 3.77 11.10 6.06
CA GLN A 12 3.60 10.62 7.43
C GLN A 12 2.26 11.07 8.03
N ALA A 13 1.91 12.35 7.86
CA ALA A 13 0.70 12.93 8.46
C ALA A 13 -0.59 12.60 7.70
N ASP A 14 -0.65 12.88 6.40
CA ASP A 14 -1.90 12.84 5.62
C ASP A 14 -2.20 11.45 5.05
N PHE A 15 -1.16 10.65 4.81
CA PHE A 15 -1.31 9.27 4.33
C PHE A 15 -1.16 8.24 5.47
N HIS A 16 -0.98 8.71 6.71
CA HIS A 16 -0.86 7.87 7.91
C HIS A 16 0.28 6.85 7.82
N ALA A 17 1.44 7.28 7.32
CA ALA A 17 2.63 6.44 7.14
C ALA A 17 3.80 6.92 8.03
N PRO A 18 3.66 6.91 9.38
CA PRO A 18 4.60 7.56 10.29
C PRO A 18 6.04 7.03 10.16
N ASP A 19 6.20 5.73 9.90
CA ASP A 19 7.50 5.07 9.77
C ASP A 19 8.01 5.03 8.31
N PHE A 20 7.63 6.01 7.48
CA PHE A 20 7.98 6.04 6.06
C PHE A 20 9.48 5.95 5.79
N ILE A 21 10.29 6.84 6.39
CA ILE A 21 11.76 6.87 6.21
C ILE A 21 12.38 5.53 6.61
N HIS A 22 11.99 5.00 7.77
CA HIS A 22 12.49 3.74 8.29
C HIS A 22 12.20 2.58 7.32
N ASN A 23 10.96 2.48 6.86
CA ASN A 23 10.54 1.42 5.94
C ASN A 23 11.18 1.57 4.55
N LEU A 24 11.44 2.81 4.10
CA LEU A 24 12.11 3.06 2.83
C LEU A 24 13.56 2.58 2.92
N GLY A 25 14.27 2.94 4.00
CA GLY A 25 15.64 2.45 4.24
C GLY A 25 15.70 0.92 4.28
N ARG A 26 14.78 0.27 5.01
CA ARG A 26 14.69 -1.20 5.07
C ARG A 26 14.42 -1.82 3.70
N PHE A 27 13.51 -1.24 2.92
CA PHE A 27 13.20 -1.71 1.58
C PHE A 27 14.42 -1.63 0.65
N LEU A 28 15.08 -0.47 0.60
CA LEU A 28 16.28 -0.24 -0.21
C LEU A 28 17.40 -1.21 0.18
N GLN A 29 17.65 -1.39 1.48
CA GLN A 29 18.62 -2.34 1.99
C GLN A 29 18.30 -3.78 1.55
N THR A 30 17.04 -4.20 1.67
CA THR A 30 16.60 -5.55 1.28
C THR A 30 16.76 -5.79 -0.23
N LYS A 31 16.65 -4.74 -1.05
CA LYS A 31 16.88 -4.80 -2.51
C LYS A 31 18.34 -4.57 -2.90
N GLY A 32 19.26 -4.39 -1.96
CA GLY A 32 20.68 -4.12 -2.24
C GLY A 32 20.93 -2.77 -2.90
N ILE A 33 20.01 -1.81 -2.74
CA ILE A 33 20.10 -0.47 -3.33
C ILE A 33 20.74 0.46 -2.32
N THR A 34 21.87 1.05 -2.69
CA THR A 34 22.55 2.08 -1.88
C THR A 34 22.00 3.46 -2.26
N PRO A 35 21.31 4.17 -1.35
CA PRO A 35 20.78 5.49 -1.65
C PRO A 35 21.90 6.51 -1.79
N ARG A 36 21.78 7.43 -2.76
CA ARG A 36 22.74 8.55 -2.93
C ARG A 36 22.47 9.67 -1.94
N LEU A 37 21.20 9.87 -1.59
CA LEU A 37 20.74 10.83 -0.59
C LEU A 37 19.96 10.13 0.53
N GLN A 38 20.06 10.65 1.75
CA GLN A 38 19.21 10.22 2.85
C GLN A 38 17.90 11.02 2.84
N PRO A 39 16.73 10.38 2.84
CA PRO A 39 15.46 11.08 2.82
C PRO A 39 15.24 11.80 4.16
N ALA A 40 14.87 13.07 4.08
CA ALA A 40 14.51 13.93 5.20
C ALA A 40 13.01 14.30 5.11
N LEU A 41 12.49 14.98 6.14
CA LEU A 41 11.06 15.34 6.21
C LEU A 41 10.61 16.26 5.06
N ASN A 42 11.49 17.13 4.59
CA ASN A 42 11.26 18.03 3.46
C ASN A 42 11.48 17.39 2.08
N THR A 43 12.03 16.17 2.03
CA THR A 43 12.20 15.43 0.78
C THR A 43 10.85 15.14 0.15
N THR A 44 10.73 15.28 -1.16
CA THR A 44 9.47 15.09 -1.87
C THR A 44 9.46 13.81 -2.70
N PHE A 45 8.33 13.12 -2.72
CA PHE A 45 8.09 11.94 -3.54
C PHE A 45 6.89 12.15 -4.46
N PRO A 46 6.94 11.61 -5.70
CA PRO A 46 5.78 11.54 -6.57
C PRO A 46 4.85 10.39 -6.13
N LEU A 47 3.62 10.72 -5.74
CA LEU A 47 2.61 9.77 -5.31
C LEU A 47 1.51 9.59 -6.37
N TYR A 48 0.92 8.40 -6.39
CA TYR A 48 -0.20 8.03 -7.24
C TYR A 48 -1.47 7.86 -6.41
N LYS A 49 -2.62 8.30 -6.95
CA LYS A 49 -3.92 8.14 -6.28
C LYS A 49 -4.47 6.72 -6.36
N ARG A 50 -4.09 5.99 -7.40
CA ARG A 50 -4.56 4.63 -7.70
C ARG A 50 -3.57 3.87 -8.54
N LEU A 51 -3.60 2.56 -8.44
CA LEU A 51 -2.96 1.61 -9.36
C LEU A 51 -4.01 0.65 -9.91
N PHE A 52 -3.69 0.04 -11.05
CA PHE A 52 -4.51 -1.00 -11.66
C PHE A 52 -3.75 -2.31 -11.62
N LEU A 53 -4.37 -3.35 -11.08
CA LEU A 53 -3.87 -4.72 -11.12
C LEU A 53 -4.58 -5.45 -12.26
N THR A 54 -3.80 -6.22 -13.02
CA THR A 54 -4.34 -7.13 -14.03
C THR A 54 -4.36 -8.51 -13.41
N LEU A 55 -5.55 -9.00 -13.07
CA LEU A 55 -5.69 -10.34 -12.51
C LEU A 55 -5.58 -11.38 -13.63
N ALA A 56 -4.85 -12.47 -13.35
CA ALA A 56 -4.77 -13.60 -14.26
C ALA A 56 -6.18 -14.15 -14.54
N GLN A 57 -6.40 -14.58 -15.79
CA GLN A 57 -7.67 -15.16 -16.21
C GLN A 57 -7.96 -16.41 -15.39
N ILE A 58 -9.19 -16.52 -14.90
CA ILE A 58 -9.73 -17.75 -14.31
C ILE A 58 -10.55 -18.41 -15.43
N PRO A 59 -10.08 -19.51 -16.04
CA PRO A 59 -10.73 -20.13 -17.20
C PRO A 59 -12.23 -20.43 -16.99
N GLU A 60 -12.62 -20.71 -15.76
CA GLU A 60 -13.97 -21.11 -15.37
C GLU A 60 -14.97 -19.95 -15.26
N VAL A 61 -14.48 -18.70 -15.19
CA VAL A 61 -15.31 -17.49 -14.92
C VAL A 61 -15.41 -16.56 -16.14
N GLY A 62 -14.64 -16.84 -17.20
CA GLY A 62 -14.73 -16.16 -18.49
C GLY A 62 -13.39 -15.62 -19.00
N SER A 63 -13.33 -15.39 -20.31
CA SER A 63 -12.08 -15.10 -21.04
C SER A 63 -11.54 -13.67 -20.89
N ALA A 64 -12.10 -12.83 -20.02
CA ALA A 64 -11.69 -11.42 -19.87
C ALA A 64 -10.83 -11.23 -18.62
N SER A 65 -9.66 -10.59 -18.76
CA SER A 65 -8.87 -10.16 -17.60
C SER A 65 -9.66 -9.12 -16.80
N VAL A 66 -9.77 -9.35 -15.49
CA VAL A 66 -10.47 -8.41 -14.61
C VAL A 66 -9.47 -7.33 -14.19
N ARG A 67 -9.80 -6.08 -14.52
CA ARG A 67 -9.05 -4.91 -14.05
C ARG A 67 -9.49 -4.59 -12.63
N ASP A 68 -8.57 -4.74 -11.70
CA ASP A 68 -8.77 -4.45 -10.30
C ASP A 68 -8.10 -3.12 -9.92
N THR A 69 -8.74 -2.29 -9.09
CA THR A 69 -8.30 -0.91 -8.83
C THR A 69 -8.07 -0.68 -7.35
N VAL A 70 -6.81 -0.37 -6.99
CA VAL A 70 -6.42 -0.05 -5.63
C VAL A 70 -6.21 1.45 -5.49
N ARG A 71 -6.80 2.08 -4.47
CA ARG A 71 -6.72 3.52 -4.20
C ARG A 71 -5.96 3.81 -2.91
N ALA A 72 -5.20 4.90 -2.95
CA ALA A 72 -4.49 5.49 -1.82
C ALA A 72 -4.57 7.02 -1.92
N VAL A 73 -5.57 7.60 -1.26
CA VAL A 73 -5.91 9.02 -1.36
C VAL A 73 -6.06 9.59 0.04
N ARG A 74 -5.26 10.60 0.38
CA ARG A 74 -5.41 11.34 1.64
C ARG A 74 -6.78 12.00 1.77
N GLY A 75 -7.20 12.24 3.00
CA GLY A 75 -8.37 13.06 3.29
C GLY A 75 -8.15 14.52 2.86
N GLU A 76 -9.24 15.20 2.54
CA GLU A 76 -9.25 16.64 2.28
C GLU A 76 -10.00 17.34 3.41
N ARG A 77 -9.39 18.40 3.95
CA ARG A 77 -10.03 19.22 4.99
C ARG A 77 -11.07 20.13 4.35
N SER A 78 -12.07 20.52 5.15
CA SER A 78 -13.03 21.54 4.73
C SER A 78 -12.32 22.84 4.41
N ARG A 79 -12.71 23.52 3.32
CA ARG A 79 -12.14 24.81 2.93
C ARG A 79 -13.19 25.78 2.46
N ILE A 80 -13.01 27.04 2.80
CA ILE A 80 -13.84 28.15 2.33
C ILE A 80 -13.29 28.62 0.99
N THR A 81 -14.15 28.75 -0.01
CA THR A 81 -13.81 29.28 -1.34
C THR A 81 -14.75 30.43 -1.69
N ALA A 82 -14.42 31.21 -2.72
CA ALA A 82 -15.30 32.27 -3.24
C ALA A 82 -16.70 31.76 -3.65
N LYS A 83 -16.85 30.45 -3.90
CA LYS A 83 -18.12 29.80 -4.28
C LYS A 83 -18.81 29.08 -3.11
N GLY A 84 -18.31 29.22 -1.88
CA GLY A 84 -18.87 28.60 -0.67
C GLY A 84 -17.92 27.63 0.03
N ILE A 85 -18.47 26.91 1.02
CA ILE A 85 -17.74 25.95 1.86
C ILE A 85 -17.69 24.60 1.14
N ILE A 86 -16.48 24.09 0.89
CA ILE A 86 -16.27 22.73 0.40
C ILE A 86 -16.12 21.82 1.63
N PRO A 87 -16.99 20.81 1.82
CA PRO A 87 -16.94 19.95 2.99
C PRO A 87 -15.68 19.08 3.01
N ALA A 88 -15.32 18.61 4.20
CA ALA A 88 -14.22 17.66 4.37
C ALA A 88 -14.55 16.33 3.69
N LYS A 89 -13.56 15.71 3.07
CA LYS A 89 -13.67 14.38 2.45
C LYS A 89 -12.73 13.41 3.17
N PRO A 90 -13.23 12.24 3.64
CA PRO A 90 -12.35 11.24 4.23
C PRO A 90 -11.38 10.68 3.18
N GLY A 91 -10.21 10.27 3.64
CA GLY A 91 -9.25 9.55 2.81
C GLY A 91 -9.79 8.19 2.37
N THR A 92 -9.27 7.66 1.27
CA THR A 92 -9.62 6.34 0.74
C THR A 92 -8.35 5.51 0.65
N PHE A 93 -8.30 4.41 1.42
CA PHE A 93 -7.15 3.53 1.52
C PHE A 93 -7.65 2.09 1.41
N ASP A 94 -7.49 1.52 0.22
CA ASP A 94 -8.03 0.19 -0.08
C ASP A 94 -7.19 -0.91 0.58
N THR A 95 -7.83 -2.04 0.86
CA THR A 95 -7.19 -3.25 1.34
C THR A 95 -6.78 -4.14 0.19
N VAL A 96 -5.72 -4.92 0.37
CA VAL A 96 -5.17 -5.80 -0.64
C VAL A 96 -4.70 -7.11 -0.02
N LEU A 97 -4.73 -8.18 -0.82
CA LEU A 97 -4.04 -9.44 -0.55
C LEU A 97 -2.64 -9.38 -1.13
N VAL A 98 -1.64 -9.55 -0.28
CA VAL A 98 -0.22 -9.54 -0.64
C VAL A 98 0.35 -10.94 -0.47
N ARG A 99 1.12 -11.39 -1.47
CA ARG A 99 1.88 -12.63 -1.40
C ARG A 99 3.21 -12.40 -0.70
N VAL A 100 3.31 -12.89 0.54
CA VAL A 100 4.53 -12.79 1.36
C VAL A 100 5.41 -14.04 1.28
N GLN A 101 4.84 -15.17 0.87
CA GLN A 101 5.57 -16.43 0.66
C GLN A 101 5.18 -17.03 -0.70
N PRO A 102 6.13 -17.70 -1.37
CA PRO A 102 5.82 -18.45 -2.58
C PRO A 102 4.80 -19.55 -2.26
N ARG A 103 3.93 -19.84 -3.24
CA ARG A 103 2.93 -20.90 -3.12
C ARG A 103 3.54 -22.21 -3.58
N GLU A 104 3.46 -23.23 -2.75
CA GLU A 104 3.75 -24.61 -3.13
C GLU A 104 2.48 -25.34 -3.61
N VAL A 105 2.66 -26.48 -4.28
CA VAL A 105 1.55 -27.22 -4.93
C VAL A 105 0.50 -27.70 -3.92
N ASN A 106 0.92 -28.03 -2.69
CA ASN A 106 0.05 -28.59 -1.65
C ASN A 106 -0.51 -27.52 -0.68
N ASP A 107 -0.23 -26.26 -0.93
CA ASP A 107 -0.60 -25.19 -0.03
C ASP A 107 -2.09 -24.88 -0.08
N ALA A 108 -2.63 -24.56 1.10
CA ALA A 108 -3.97 -23.98 1.21
C ALA A 108 -4.07 -22.72 0.33
N PRO A 109 -5.24 -22.41 -0.27
CA PRO A 109 -5.41 -21.26 -1.16
C PRO A 109 -4.96 -19.92 -0.57
N THR A 110 -5.01 -19.78 0.76
CA THR A 110 -4.62 -18.58 1.51
C THR A 110 -3.19 -18.64 2.07
N HIS A 111 -2.47 -19.75 1.91
CA HIS A 111 -1.11 -19.86 2.41
C HIS A 111 -0.20 -18.85 1.72
N GLY A 112 0.67 -18.23 2.52
CA GLY A 112 1.56 -17.17 2.05
C GLY A 112 0.85 -15.87 1.63
N LEU A 113 -0.46 -15.72 1.88
CA LEU A 113 -1.18 -14.46 1.68
C LEU A 113 -1.38 -13.73 3.01
N CYS A 114 -1.10 -12.43 2.99
CA CYS A 114 -1.39 -11.51 4.09
C CYS A 114 -2.31 -10.40 3.60
N VAL A 115 -3.20 -9.92 4.47
CA VAL A 115 -4.01 -8.73 4.18
C VAL A 115 -3.21 -7.49 4.58
N ALA A 116 -3.22 -6.48 3.73
CA ALA A 116 -2.60 -5.19 4.00
C ALA A 116 -3.51 -4.04 3.55
N ARG A 117 -3.42 -2.88 4.18
CA ARG A 117 -4.07 -1.65 3.72
C ARG A 117 -3.05 -0.76 3.05
N VAL A 118 -3.32 -0.33 1.82
CA VAL A 118 -2.43 0.55 1.06
C VAL A 118 -2.58 1.98 1.55
N ARG A 119 -1.48 2.57 2.02
CA ARG A 119 -1.45 3.97 2.48
C ARG A 119 -0.91 4.92 1.45
N ALA A 120 0.15 4.56 0.74
CA ALA A 120 0.74 5.39 -0.29
C ALA A 120 1.23 4.54 -1.45
N ILE A 121 1.10 5.05 -2.67
CA ILE A 121 1.61 4.45 -3.90
C ILE A 121 2.58 5.46 -4.49
N PHE A 122 3.83 5.08 -4.76
CA PHE A 122 4.84 6.04 -5.22
C PHE A 122 5.94 5.35 -6.03
N ARG A 123 6.75 6.14 -6.73
CA ARG A 123 8.02 5.69 -7.31
C ARG A 123 9.17 6.20 -6.47
N ILE A 124 10.22 5.41 -6.38
CA ILE A 124 11.47 5.81 -5.72
C ILE A 124 12.20 6.77 -6.68
N PRO A 125 12.45 8.03 -6.28
CA PRO A 125 13.23 8.96 -7.08
C PRO A 125 14.66 8.45 -7.26
N ASP A 126 15.27 8.74 -8.41
CA ASP A 126 16.62 8.26 -8.77
C ASP A 126 17.71 8.67 -7.75
N ASP A 127 17.49 9.76 -7.03
CA ASP A 127 18.36 10.24 -5.95
C ASP A 127 18.45 9.25 -4.76
N PHE A 128 17.44 8.42 -4.57
CA PHE A 128 17.38 7.39 -3.51
C PHE A 128 17.76 6.01 -4.04
N GLY A 129 18.14 5.92 -5.31
CA GLY A 129 18.50 4.69 -6.01
C GLY A 129 17.47 4.32 -7.08
N GLN A 130 17.92 3.52 -8.05
CA GLN A 130 17.07 3.10 -9.16
C GLN A 130 16.27 1.86 -8.78
N TYR A 131 14.94 1.97 -8.86
CA TYR A 131 14.03 0.84 -8.76
C TYR A 131 12.96 0.98 -9.84
N PRO A 132 12.79 -0.02 -10.73
CA PRO A 132 12.02 0.15 -11.97
C PRO A 132 10.51 0.27 -11.72
N ASP A 133 10.01 -0.42 -10.70
CA ASP A 133 8.59 -0.56 -10.47
C ASP A 133 8.08 0.42 -9.40
N PRO A 134 6.81 0.86 -9.47
CA PRO A 134 6.18 1.52 -8.35
C PRO A 134 6.15 0.62 -7.11
N VAL A 135 6.22 1.26 -5.95
CA VAL A 135 6.13 0.61 -4.64
C VAL A 135 4.94 1.14 -3.87
N VAL A 136 4.51 0.39 -2.87
CA VAL A 136 3.43 0.79 -1.97
C VAL A 136 3.87 0.71 -0.52
N TYR A 137 3.49 1.72 0.26
CA TYR A 137 3.52 1.65 1.72
C TYR A 137 2.22 1.01 2.19
N VAL A 138 2.34 -0.03 3.01
CA VAL A 138 1.19 -0.77 3.52
C VAL A 138 1.22 -0.91 5.02
N ASP A 139 0.03 -0.92 5.61
CA ASP A 139 -0.21 -1.35 6.98
C ASP A 139 -0.67 -2.80 6.97
N TRP A 140 0.04 -3.68 7.67
CA TRP A 140 -0.30 -5.09 7.76
C TRP A 140 -1.49 -5.32 8.70
N PHE A 141 -2.38 -6.22 8.31
CA PHE A 141 -3.31 -6.86 9.23
C PHE A 141 -2.66 -8.09 9.87
N LYS A 142 -3.26 -8.58 10.95
CA LYS A 142 -2.91 -9.87 11.52
C LYS A 142 -3.17 -10.97 10.48
N PRO A 143 -2.40 -12.07 10.52
CA PRO A 143 -2.62 -13.22 9.65
C PRO A 143 -4.08 -13.70 9.68
N LEU A 144 -4.55 -14.24 8.55
CA LEU A 144 -5.87 -14.85 8.46
C LEU A 144 -5.92 -16.09 9.36
N ASN A 145 -6.51 -15.95 10.55
CA ASN A 145 -6.73 -17.03 11.51
C ASN A 145 -7.99 -17.83 11.14
N GLN A 146 -8.57 -18.63 12.03
CA GLN A 146 -9.80 -19.37 11.74
C GLN A 146 -10.96 -18.45 11.31
N PRO A 147 -11.74 -18.83 10.28
CA PRO A 147 -12.92 -18.07 9.88
C PRO A 147 -13.97 -18.08 10.99
N LEU A 148 -14.77 -17.02 11.06
CA LEU A 148 -15.83 -16.91 12.05
C LEU A 148 -16.88 -17.99 11.81
N VAL A 149 -17.18 -18.76 12.86
CA VAL A 149 -18.19 -19.83 12.84
C VAL A 149 -19.54 -19.24 12.43
N GLY A 150 -20.16 -19.83 11.40
CA GLY A 150 -21.48 -19.44 10.89
C GLY A 150 -21.47 -18.44 9.73
N LEU A 151 -20.38 -17.69 9.50
CA LEU A 151 -20.27 -16.74 8.39
C LEU A 151 -19.29 -17.15 7.30
N GLY A 152 -18.32 -18.02 7.61
CA GLY A 152 -17.25 -18.41 6.67
C GLY A 152 -16.30 -17.25 6.30
N MET A 153 -16.39 -16.11 6.99
CA MET A 153 -15.58 -14.92 6.75
C MET A 153 -14.44 -14.81 7.76
N TYR A 154 -13.30 -14.24 7.34
CA TYR A 154 -12.17 -13.97 8.22
C TYR A 154 -12.30 -12.59 8.89
N GLN A 155 -12.16 -12.53 10.21
CA GLN A 155 -12.04 -11.26 10.92
C GLN A 155 -10.57 -10.84 10.94
N VAL A 156 -10.28 -9.70 10.31
CA VAL A 156 -8.94 -9.10 10.32
C VAL A 156 -8.88 -7.89 11.24
N SER A 157 -7.78 -7.77 11.99
CA SER A 157 -7.45 -6.58 12.77
C SER A 157 -6.07 -6.10 12.39
N LEU A 158 -5.81 -4.80 12.51
CA LEU A 158 -4.50 -4.24 12.20
C LEU A 158 -3.42 -4.88 13.07
N SER A 159 -2.29 -5.23 12.45
CA SER A 159 -1.12 -5.76 13.16
C SER A 159 -0.37 -4.60 13.81
N THR A 160 -0.04 -4.76 15.09
CA THR A 160 0.73 -3.78 15.86
C THR A 160 1.96 -4.44 16.47
N ARG A 161 3.08 -3.72 16.50
CA ARG A 161 4.32 -4.13 17.15
C ARG A 161 4.83 -2.97 17.98
N ASN A 162 5.06 -3.18 19.28
CA ASN A 162 5.49 -2.14 20.23
C ASN A 162 4.59 -0.88 20.19
N ASN A 163 3.27 -1.06 20.18
CA ASN A 163 2.26 0.01 20.05
C ASN A 163 2.37 0.86 18.77
N ARG A 164 3.11 0.40 17.77
CA ARG A 164 3.15 1.01 16.43
C ARG A 164 2.51 0.09 15.42
N GLN A 165 1.93 0.70 14.38
CA GLN A 165 1.37 -0.05 13.27
C GLN A 165 2.49 -0.85 12.59
N ASN A 166 2.25 -2.15 12.38
CA ASN A 166 3.18 -2.95 11.60
C ASN A 166 3.02 -2.58 10.13
N SER A 167 4.01 -1.90 9.58
CA SER A 167 3.95 -1.37 8.22
C SER A 167 5.24 -1.69 7.48
N SER A 168 5.17 -1.71 6.14
CA SER A 168 6.36 -1.86 5.30
C SER A 168 6.13 -1.26 3.92
N ILE A 169 7.22 -1.12 3.16
CA ILE A 169 7.15 -0.84 1.73
C ILE A 169 7.35 -2.15 0.98
N ILE A 170 6.48 -2.41 0.01
CA ILE A 170 6.53 -3.60 -0.85
C ILE A 170 6.44 -3.18 -2.32
N PRO A 171 6.97 -3.99 -3.26
CA PRO A 171 6.69 -3.85 -4.68
C PRO A 171 5.20 -3.99 -4.98
N VAL A 172 4.70 -3.28 -5.98
CA VAL A 172 3.32 -3.48 -6.46
C VAL A 172 3.09 -4.91 -6.99
N THR A 173 4.15 -5.55 -7.49
CA THR A 173 4.12 -6.93 -8.01
C THR A 173 3.75 -7.98 -6.96
N ASP A 174 3.92 -7.66 -5.67
CA ASP A 174 3.60 -8.59 -4.58
C ASP A 174 2.10 -8.60 -4.27
N ILE A 175 1.33 -7.64 -4.79
CA ILE A 175 -0.12 -7.57 -4.62
C ILE A 175 -0.80 -8.59 -5.54
N ALA A 176 -1.48 -9.56 -4.94
CA ALA A 176 -2.20 -10.60 -5.66
C ALA A 176 -3.61 -10.19 -6.07
N ARG A 177 -4.32 -9.40 -5.25
CA ARG A 177 -5.70 -8.94 -5.46
C ARG A 177 -6.06 -7.79 -4.50
N SER A 178 -7.08 -6.99 -4.80
CA SER A 178 -7.71 -6.02 -3.90
C SER A 178 -9.09 -6.44 -3.39
#